data_AF-A0A2V8Z8F4-F1
#
_entry.id   AF-A0A2V8Z8F4-F1
#
_cell.length_a   1.000
_cell.length_b   1.000
_cell.length_c   1.000
_cell.angle_alpha   90.00
_cell.angle_beta   90.00
_cell.angle_gamma   90.00
#
_symmetry.space_group_name_H-M   'P 1'
#
loop_
_entity.id
_entity.type
_entity.pdbx_description
1 polymer ?
#
loop_
_entity_poly.entity_id
_entity_poly.type
_entity_poly.pdbx_seq_one_letter_code
_entity_poly.pdbx_strand_id
1 'polypeptide(L)'
;MVETIPKDIIHTHQQLLAQLAFSIAKFCAAQPRAVDTEVLAALEALAQTYKTLSSGLIYERPPQAPLPRELYSALIAFLEEIKKQQAERGPSTSFKDTEVFYLLVFLYRIGLLRTNGRPRSRLFIEFLRGQFPQAPELQREPSRIIVP
;
A
#
# COMPACT_ATOMS: atom_id res chain seq x y z
N MET A 1 -14.21 -7.53 -0.60
CA MET A 1 -13.75 -7.53 -2.02
C MET A 1 -13.42 -8.95 -2.48
N VAL A 2 -14.28 -9.55 -3.31
CA VAL A 2 -14.17 -10.98 -3.73
C VAL A 2 -13.62 -11.12 -5.17
N GLU A 3 -13.04 -10.08 -5.76
CA GLU A 3 -12.53 -10.16 -7.14
C GLU A 3 -11.44 -11.22 -7.34
N THR A 4 -11.51 -11.97 -8.44
CA THR A 4 -10.44 -12.88 -8.84
C THR A 4 -9.27 -12.07 -9.39
N ILE A 5 -8.10 -12.20 -8.77
CA ILE A 5 -6.88 -11.52 -9.22
C ILE A 5 -6.28 -12.34 -10.38
N PRO A 6 -6.02 -11.75 -11.56
CA PRO A 6 -5.35 -12.46 -12.65
C PRO A 6 -3.99 -12.99 -12.19
N LYS A 7 -3.66 -14.25 -12.51
CA LYS A 7 -2.47 -14.93 -11.97
C LYS A 7 -1.16 -14.21 -12.33
N ASP A 8 -1.08 -13.66 -13.52
CA ASP A 8 0.16 -13.07 -14.03
C ASP A 8 0.38 -11.63 -13.55
N ILE A 9 -0.66 -10.93 -13.06
CA ILE A 9 -0.59 -9.49 -12.76
C ILE A 9 0.49 -9.17 -11.72
N ILE A 10 0.66 -10.05 -10.74
CA ILE A 10 1.65 -9.89 -9.67
C ILE A 10 3.06 -10.04 -10.22
N HIS A 11 3.28 -11.01 -11.12
CA HIS A 11 4.57 -11.25 -11.74
C HIS A 11 4.93 -10.13 -12.73
N THR A 12 3.96 -9.69 -13.54
CA THR A 12 4.15 -8.60 -14.50
C THR A 12 4.48 -7.28 -13.80
N HIS A 13 3.79 -6.98 -12.69
CA HIS A 13 3.90 -5.68 -12.02
C HIS A 13 4.60 -5.76 -10.66
N GLN A 14 5.52 -6.71 -10.50
CA GLN A 14 6.24 -6.94 -9.24
C GLN A 14 6.97 -5.68 -8.75
N GLN A 15 7.53 -4.88 -9.66
CA GLN A 15 8.20 -3.63 -9.31
C GLN A 15 7.24 -2.59 -8.74
N LEU A 16 6.05 -2.42 -9.31
CA LEU A 16 5.04 -1.49 -8.79
C LEU A 16 4.52 -1.98 -7.44
N LEU A 17 4.26 -3.27 -7.31
CA LEU A 17 3.87 -3.90 -6.05
C LEU A 17 4.90 -3.67 -4.94
N ALA A 18 6.19 -3.87 -5.24
CA ALA A 18 7.28 -3.64 -4.30
C ALA A 18 7.36 -2.15 -3.88
N GLN A 19 7.21 -1.21 -4.82
CA GLN A 19 7.21 0.21 -4.50
C GLN A 19 6.01 0.63 -3.66
N LEU A 20 4.81 0.09 -3.93
CA LEU A 20 3.62 0.30 -3.10
C LEU A 20 3.84 -0.23 -1.67
N ALA A 21 4.31 -1.47 -1.54
CA ALA A 21 4.62 -2.07 -0.24
C ALA A 21 5.66 -1.26 0.53
N PHE A 22 6.70 -0.77 -0.16
CA PHE A 22 7.73 0.09 0.42
C PHE A 22 7.17 1.43 0.88
N SER A 23 6.36 2.10 0.06
CA SER A 23 5.72 3.38 0.39
C SER A 23 4.86 3.27 1.65
N ILE A 24 4.06 2.21 1.76
CA ILE A 24 3.27 1.92 2.96
C ILE A 24 4.16 1.70 4.19
N ALA A 25 5.20 0.87 4.05
CA ALA A 25 6.13 0.59 5.15
C ALA A 25 6.83 1.86 5.62
N LYS A 26 7.27 2.71 4.69
CA LYS A 26 7.93 3.99 4.95
C LYS A 26 7.01 4.98 5.66
N PHE A 27 5.78 5.11 5.20
CA PHE A 27 4.76 5.92 5.87
C PHE A 27 4.54 5.45 7.32
N CYS A 28 4.39 4.14 7.53
CA CYS A 28 4.19 3.57 8.85
C CYS A 28 5.43 3.69 9.76
N ALA A 29 6.64 3.70 9.21
CA ALA A 29 7.87 3.94 9.96
C ALA A 29 7.91 5.37 10.54
N ALA A 30 7.43 6.35 9.78
CA ALA A 30 7.29 7.74 10.24
C ALA A 30 6.15 7.94 11.26
N GLN A 31 5.25 6.97 11.41
CA GLN A 31 4.08 7.05 12.27
C GLN A 31 4.02 5.88 13.27
N PRO A 32 4.70 5.96 14.43
CA PRO A 32 4.80 4.85 15.37
C PRO A 32 3.47 4.30 15.90
N ARG A 33 2.41 5.12 15.85
CA ARG A 33 1.04 4.76 16.27
C ARG A 33 0.22 4.06 15.19
N ALA A 34 0.73 3.95 13.96
CA ALA A 34 0.05 3.25 12.88
C ALA A 34 -0.12 1.75 13.21
N VAL A 35 -1.32 1.25 12.98
CA VAL A 35 -1.72 -0.15 13.20
C VAL A 35 -2.30 -0.73 11.92
N ASP A 36 -2.34 -2.05 11.83
CA ASP A 36 -2.75 -2.77 10.63
C ASP A 36 -4.16 -2.38 10.16
N THR A 37 -5.09 -2.12 11.08
CA THR A 37 -6.48 -1.75 10.74
C THR A 37 -6.55 -0.43 9.97
N GLU A 38 -5.71 0.54 10.32
CA GLU A 38 -5.65 1.83 9.64
C GLU A 38 -5.07 1.69 8.22
N VAL A 39 -4.03 0.87 8.07
CA VAL A 39 -3.44 0.56 6.75
C VAL A 39 -4.43 -0.18 5.86
N LEU A 40 -5.14 -1.17 6.41
CA LEU A 40 -6.17 -1.91 5.69
C LEU A 40 -7.33 -1.02 5.26
N ALA A 41 -7.77 -0.08 6.11
CA ALA A 41 -8.82 0.87 5.77
C ALA A 41 -8.41 1.79 4.60
N ALA A 42 -7.15 2.25 4.58
CA ALA A 42 -6.63 3.05 3.45
C ALA A 42 -6.56 2.22 2.16
N LEU A 43 -6.06 0.99 2.23
CA LEU A 43 -5.96 0.09 1.07
C LEU A 43 -7.33 -0.27 0.49
N GLU A 44 -8.32 -0.54 1.35
CA GLU A 44 -9.69 -0.82 0.92
C GLU A 44 -10.32 0.38 0.21
N ALA A 45 -10.18 1.58 0.79
CA ALA A 45 -10.69 2.81 0.19
C ALA A 45 -10.03 3.09 -1.16
N LEU A 46 -8.70 2.95 -1.28
CA LEU A 46 -7.99 3.11 -2.55
C LEU A 46 -8.43 2.09 -3.60
N ALA A 47 -8.56 0.83 -3.19
CA ALA A 47 -9.00 -0.21 -4.11
C ALA A 47 -10.42 0.07 -4.61
N GLN A 48 -11.31 0.58 -3.76
CA GLN A 48 -12.64 1.00 -4.19
C GLN A 48 -12.60 2.19 -5.18
N THR A 49 -11.73 3.18 -4.95
CA THR A 49 -11.49 4.30 -5.88
C THR A 49 -11.00 3.80 -7.25
N TYR A 50 -9.98 2.93 -7.27
CA TYR A 50 -9.43 2.39 -8.51
C TYR A 50 -10.40 1.44 -9.22
N LYS A 51 -11.28 0.77 -8.49
CA LYS A 51 -12.38 0.01 -9.06
C LYS A 51 -13.32 0.92 -9.85
N THR A 52 -13.71 2.05 -9.29
CA THR A 52 -14.61 2.99 -9.97
C THR A 52 -13.91 3.67 -11.16
N LEU A 53 -12.63 4.03 -11.02
CA LEU A 53 -11.83 4.57 -12.12
C LEU A 53 -11.73 3.57 -13.28
N SER A 54 -11.56 2.28 -12.98
CA SER A 54 -11.52 1.22 -14.01
C SER A 54 -12.82 1.11 -14.83
N SER A 55 -13.94 1.56 -14.26
CA SER A 55 -15.25 1.64 -14.92
C SER A 55 -15.55 3.01 -15.57
N GLY A 56 -14.60 3.94 -15.56
CA GLY A 56 -14.76 5.30 -16.11
C GLY A 56 -15.43 6.30 -15.17
N LEU A 57 -15.62 5.95 -13.89
CA LEU A 57 -16.24 6.82 -12.89
C LEU A 57 -15.16 7.41 -11.99
N ILE A 58 -15.06 8.75 -11.97
CA ILE A 58 -14.19 9.46 -11.05
C ILE A 58 -14.94 9.60 -9.72
N TYR A 59 -14.80 8.58 -8.86
CA TYR A 59 -15.35 8.58 -7.52
C TYR A 59 -14.26 8.28 -6.50
N GLU A 60 -13.87 9.31 -5.74
CA GLU A 60 -12.95 9.17 -4.62
C GLU A 60 -13.73 9.16 -3.31
N ARG A 61 -13.44 8.17 -2.46
CA ARG A 61 -14.00 8.10 -1.12
C ARG A 61 -12.87 7.95 -0.09
N PRO A 62 -12.21 9.06 0.29
CA PRO A 62 -11.16 9.01 1.29
C PRO A 62 -11.71 8.53 2.65
N PRO A 63 -10.91 7.82 3.45
CA PRO A 63 -11.29 7.44 4.80
C PRO A 63 -11.67 8.64 5.69
N GLN A 64 -12.53 8.40 6.69
CA GLN A 64 -12.92 9.45 7.65
C GLN A 64 -11.85 9.70 8.72
N ALA A 65 -11.20 8.63 9.18
CA ALA A 65 -10.14 8.71 10.17
C ALA A 65 -8.90 9.45 9.62
N PRO A 66 -8.17 10.22 10.44
CA PRO A 66 -7.03 11.00 9.96
C PRO A 66 -5.90 10.15 9.36
N LEU A 67 -5.46 9.10 10.08
CA LEU A 67 -4.30 8.30 9.68
C LEU A 67 -4.50 7.56 8.34
N PRO A 68 -5.61 6.83 8.12
CA PRO A 68 -5.86 6.15 6.86
C PRO A 68 -6.08 7.14 5.73
N ARG A 69 -6.63 8.33 6.01
CA ARG A 69 -6.79 9.41 5.03
C ARG A 69 -5.43 9.95 4.59
N GLU A 70 -4.52 10.21 5.51
CA GLU A 70 -3.17 10.64 5.17
C GLU A 70 -2.43 9.60 4.32
N LEU A 71 -2.53 8.32 4.69
CA LEU A 71 -1.95 7.23 3.90
C LEU A 71 -2.61 7.12 2.52
N TYR A 72 -3.95 7.22 2.45
CA TYR A 72 -4.71 7.25 1.20
C TYR A 72 -4.20 8.36 0.27
N SER A 73 -4.10 9.59 0.77
CA SER A 73 -3.62 10.74 -0.01
C SER A 73 -2.17 10.57 -0.45
N ALA A 74 -1.30 10.06 0.44
CA ALA A 74 0.11 9.81 0.11
C ALA A 74 0.26 8.78 -1.01
N LEU A 75 -0.56 7.71 -0.99
CA LEU A 75 -0.53 6.67 -2.01
C LEU A 75 -1.13 7.13 -3.34
N ILE A 76 -2.17 8.00 -3.33
CA ILE A 76 -2.64 8.65 -4.57
C ILE A 76 -1.52 9.48 -5.19
N ALA A 77 -0.91 10.37 -4.41
CA ALA A 77 0.17 11.22 -4.91
C ALA A 77 1.34 10.40 -5.47
N PHE A 78 1.70 9.32 -4.77
CA PHE A 78 2.71 8.37 -5.23
C PHE A 78 2.32 7.71 -6.57
N LEU A 79 1.08 7.21 -6.71
CA LEU A 79 0.61 6.56 -7.94
C LEU A 79 0.54 7.53 -9.12
N GLU A 80 0.10 8.77 -8.90
CA GLU A 80 0.06 9.80 -9.93
C GLU A 80 1.47 10.19 -10.41
N GLU A 81 2.44 10.29 -9.49
CA GLU A 81 3.84 10.53 -9.86
C GLU A 81 4.41 9.38 -10.69
N ILE A 82 4.13 8.13 -10.31
CA ILE A 82 4.54 6.95 -11.10
C ILE A 82 3.90 6.97 -12.49
N LYS A 83 2.60 7.28 -12.60
CA LYS A 83 1.90 7.41 -13.88
C LYS A 83 2.55 8.49 -14.75
N LYS A 84 2.90 9.64 -14.18
CA LYS A 84 3.58 10.73 -14.88
C LYS A 84 4.95 10.30 -15.40
N GLN A 85 5.77 9.67 -14.57
CA GLN A 85 7.09 9.15 -14.97
C GLN A 85 6.99 8.10 -16.09
N GLN A 86 5.94 7.27 -16.09
CA GLN A 86 5.70 6.31 -17.17
C GLN A 86 5.21 6.98 -18.45
N ALA A 87 4.38 8.01 -18.35
CA ALA A 87 3.91 8.78 -19.50
C ALA A 87 5.07 9.48 -20.24
N GLU A 88 6.07 9.96 -19.50
CA GLU A 88 7.31 10.52 -20.07
C GLU A 88 8.16 9.49 -20.82
N ARG A 89 8.05 8.20 -20.45
CA ARG A 89 8.75 7.07 -21.11
C ARG A 89 7.99 6.50 -22.31
N GLY A 90 6.68 6.76 -22.39
CA GLY A 90 5.84 6.43 -23.53
C GLY A 90 4.40 6.02 -23.16
N PRO A 91 3.43 6.12 -24.08
CA PRO A 91 2.03 5.76 -23.80
C PRO A 91 1.84 4.27 -23.46
N SER A 92 2.68 3.42 -24.07
CA SER A 92 2.63 1.96 -23.93
C SER A 92 3.13 1.44 -22.57
N THR A 93 3.79 2.29 -21.78
CA THR A 93 4.38 1.94 -20.47
C THR A 93 3.51 2.38 -19.29
N SER A 94 2.38 3.04 -19.53
CA SER A 94 1.48 3.51 -18.48
C SER A 94 0.66 2.35 -17.89
N PHE A 95 0.53 2.34 -16.56
CA PHE A 95 -0.29 1.37 -15.84
C PHE A 95 -1.77 1.67 -16.02
N LYS A 96 -2.57 0.64 -16.29
CA LYS A 96 -4.03 0.77 -16.32
C LYS A 96 -4.59 0.80 -14.90
N ASP A 97 -5.66 1.55 -14.68
CA ASP A 97 -6.31 1.63 -13.37
C ASP A 97 -6.77 0.27 -12.85
N THR A 98 -7.17 -0.64 -13.75
CA THR A 98 -7.52 -2.03 -13.41
C THR A 98 -6.32 -2.83 -12.87
N GLU A 99 -5.11 -2.56 -13.34
CA GLU A 99 -3.90 -3.24 -12.86
C GLU A 99 -3.56 -2.75 -11.45
N VAL A 100 -3.59 -1.44 -11.24
CA VAL A 100 -3.41 -0.82 -9.91
C VAL A 100 -4.45 -1.34 -8.93
N PHE A 101 -5.71 -1.42 -9.35
CA PHE A 101 -6.78 -2.03 -8.57
C PHE A 101 -6.43 -3.42 -8.07
N TYR A 102 -5.99 -4.33 -8.96
CA TYR A 102 -5.64 -5.69 -8.56
C TYR A 102 -4.44 -5.76 -7.61
N LEU A 103 -3.44 -4.89 -7.77
CA LEU A 103 -2.30 -4.81 -6.85
C LEU A 103 -2.73 -4.33 -5.46
N LEU A 104 -3.64 -3.35 -5.37
CA LEU A 104 -4.20 -2.88 -4.10
C LEU A 104 -5.02 -3.97 -3.41
N VAL A 105 -5.87 -4.69 -4.16
CA VAL A 105 -6.63 -5.83 -3.64
C VAL A 105 -5.69 -6.93 -3.15
N PHE A 106 -4.61 -7.20 -3.88
CA PHE A 106 -3.60 -8.16 -3.45
C PHE A 106 -2.98 -7.77 -2.11
N LEU A 107 -2.47 -6.53 -1.97
CA LEU A 107 -1.88 -6.04 -0.72
C LEU A 107 -2.88 -6.08 0.44
N TYR A 108 -4.13 -5.67 0.19
CA TYR A 108 -5.21 -5.74 1.19
C TYR A 108 -5.43 -7.18 1.67
N ARG A 109 -5.49 -8.16 0.75
CA ARG A 109 -5.65 -9.59 1.10
C ARG A 109 -4.46 -10.15 1.87
N ILE A 110 -3.24 -9.79 1.47
CA ILE A 110 -2.05 -10.14 2.24
C ILE A 110 -2.13 -9.56 3.65
N GLY A 111 -2.58 -8.31 3.79
CA GLY A 111 -2.78 -7.69 5.09
C GLY A 111 -3.81 -8.41 5.96
N LEU A 112 -4.94 -8.83 5.39
CA LEU A 112 -5.94 -9.65 6.08
C LEU A 112 -5.38 -11.00 6.54
N LEU A 113 -4.50 -11.63 5.75
CA LEU A 113 -3.86 -12.91 6.12
C LEU A 113 -2.78 -12.75 7.20
N ARG A 114 -2.13 -11.58 7.27
CA ARG A 114 -1.03 -11.31 8.21
C ARG A 114 -1.51 -10.75 9.54
N THR A 115 -2.61 -9.99 9.54
CA THR A 115 -3.17 -9.48 10.78
C THR A 115 -3.89 -10.60 11.55
N ASN A 116 -3.92 -10.48 12.87
CA ASN A 116 -4.58 -11.43 13.77
C ASN A 116 -5.93 -10.92 14.29
N GLY A 117 -6.49 -9.89 13.65
CA GLY A 117 -7.76 -9.26 14.02
C GLY A 117 -7.71 -8.41 15.29
N ARG A 118 -6.55 -8.29 15.96
CA ARG A 118 -6.44 -7.47 17.18
C ARG A 118 -6.41 -5.98 16.82
N PRO A 119 -7.14 -5.10 17.55
CA PRO A 119 -7.23 -3.67 17.25
C PRO A 119 -5.90 -2.90 17.19
N ARG A 120 -4.84 -3.43 17.80
CA ARG A 120 -3.50 -2.81 17.82
C ARG A 120 -2.42 -3.68 17.16
N SER A 121 -2.84 -4.60 16.29
CA SER A 121 -1.89 -5.42 15.56
C SER A 121 -1.03 -4.56 14.64
N ARG A 122 0.24 -4.95 14.50
CA ARG A 122 1.20 -4.35 13.58
C ARG A 122 1.88 -5.42 12.73
N LEU A 123 1.32 -6.63 12.68
CA LEU A 123 1.95 -7.79 12.05
C LEU A 123 2.07 -7.60 10.53
N PHE A 124 1.06 -7.00 9.91
CA PHE A 124 1.14 -6.66 8.49
C PHE A 124 2.19 -5.59 8.23
N ILE A 125 2.24 -4.53 9.05
CA ILE A 125 3.26 -3.47 8.95
C ILE A 125 4.67 -4.06 9.10
N GLU A 126 4.88 -4.92 10.10
CA GLU A 126 6.16 -5.59 10.32
C GLU A 126 6.53 -6.55 9.18
N PHE A 127 5.53 -7.24 8.62
CA PHE A 127 5.72 -8.08 7.44
C PHE A 127 6.19 -7.26 6.23
N LEU A 128 5.55 -6.12 5.95
CA LEU A 128 5.96 -5.21 4.87
C LEU A 128 7.39 -4.70 5.08
N ARG A 129 7.69 -4.26 6.31
CA ARG A 129 9.03 -3.80 6.70
C ARG A 129 10.10 -4.89 6.48
N GLY A 130 9.78 -6.12 6.85
CA GLY A 130 10.66 -7.28 6.67
C GLY A 130 10.96 -7.65 5.22
N GLN A 131 10.18 -7.14 4.24
CA GLN A 131 10.50 -7.33 2.81
C GLN A 131 11.68 -6.46 2.34
N PHE A 132 12.10 -5.45 3.13
CA PHE A 132 13.09 -4.46 2.74
C PHE A 132 14.22 -4.33 3.78
N PRO A 133 14.99 -5.41 4.06
CA PRO A 133 16.02 -5.43 5.11
C PRO A 133 17.16 -4.43 4.87
N GLN A 134 17.41 -4.05 3.60
CA GLN A 134 18.47 -3.12 3.21
C GLN A 134 18.07 -1.64 3.29
N ALA A 135 16.80 -1.32 3.58
CA ALA A 135 16.33 0.05 3.62
C ALA A 135 16.57 0.68 5.01
N PRO A 136 17.49 1.66 5.16
CA PRO A 136 17.84 2.23 6.45
C PRO A 136 16.67 2.98 7.10
N GLU A 137 15.83 3.65 6.31
CA GLU A 137 14.61 4.33 6.79
C GLU A 137 13.53 3.39 7.37
N LEU A 138 13.68 2.08 7.16
CA LEU A 138 12.78 1.05 7.68
C LEU A 138 13.41 0.25 8.84
N GLN A 139 14.67 0.51 9.17
CA GLN A 139 15.34 -0.14 10.29
C GLN A 139 14.76 0.37 11.62
N ARG A 140 14.57 -0.54 12.57
CA ARG A 140 14.22 -0.16 13.94
C ARG A 140 15.47 0.43 14.58
N GLU A 141 15.33 1.57 15.24
CA GLU A 141 16.36 2.01 16.18
C GLU A 141 16.62 0.86 17.17
N PRO A 142 17.87 0.38 17.30
CA PRO A 142 18.17 -0.70 18.22
C PRO A 142 17.80 -0.24 19.63
N SER A 143 16.99 -1.03 20.33
CA SER A 143 16.62 -0.75 21.71
C SER A 143 17.88 -0.65 22.54
N ARG A 144 18.22 0.58 22.95
CA ARG A 144 19.27 0.86 23.93
C ARG A 144 18.72 0.47 25.31
N ILE A 145 18.56 -0.83 25.56
CA ILE A 145 18.42 -1.32 26.93
C ILE A 145 19.81 -1.20 27.52
N ILE A 146 20.02 -0.16 28.33
CA ILE A 146 21.16 -0.07 29.23
C ILE A 146 20.98 -1.24 30.21
N VAL A 147 21.80 -2.27 30.07
CA VAL A 147 21.92 -3.34 31.05
C VAL A 147 22.86 -2.82 32.15
N PRO A 148 22.46 -2.84 33.44
CA PRO A 148 23.29 -2.36 34.55
C PRO A 148 24.54 -3.21 34.79
#